data_AF-A0AAP8N8A7-F1
#
_entry.id   AF-A0AAP8N8A7-F1
#
_cell.length_a   1.000
_cell.length_b   1.000
_cell.length_c   1.000
_cell.angle_alpha   90.00
_cell.angle_beta   90.00
_cell.angle_gamma   90.00
#
_symmetry.space_group_name_H-M   'P 1'
#
loop_
_entity.id
_entity.type
_entity.pdbx_description
1 polymer ?
#
loop_
_entity_poly.entity_id
_entity_poly.type
_entity_poly.pdbx_seq_one_letter_code
_entity_poly.pdbx_strand_id
1 'polypeptide(L)' 'PLLGDLLIEMGLLDRDVFSRAMLQYRPQHHGRIGDYLVDSGVLPRATIEKAVARQHSHYPAELPA' A
#
# COMPACT_ATOMS: atom_id res chain seq x y z
N PRO A 1 -2.94 7.99 6.82
CA PRO A 1 -1.89 7.72 5.81
C PRO A 1 -2.37 6.80 4.68
N LEU A 2 -1.84 6.97 3.46
CA LEU A 2 -2.08 6.06 2.32
C LEU A 2 -1.20 4.82 2.46
N LEU A 3 -1.62 3.70 1.86
CA LEU A 3 -0.88 2.43 1.91
C LEU A 3 0.52 2.55 1.28
N GLY A 4 0.65 3.28 0.18
CA GLY A 4 1.93 3.48 -0.52
C GLY A 4 2.97 4.19 0.34
N ASP A 5 2.60 5.28 1.00
CA ASP A 5 3.50 6.00 1.90
C ASP A 5 3.93 5.14 3.08
N LEU A 6 2.99 4.40 3.67
CA LEU A 6 3.28 3.52 4.79
C LEU A 6 4.26 2.40 4.41
N LEU A 7 4.15 1.85 3.20
CA LEU A 7 5.10 0.84 2.69
C LEU A 7 6.52 1.41 2.59
N ILE A 8 6.66 2.68 2.19
CA ILE A 8 7.95 3.37 2.09
C ILE A 8 8.50 3.70 3.48
N GLU A 9 7.67 4.24 4.37
CA GLU A 9 8.06 4.58 5.75
C GLU A 9 8.53 3.35 6.53
N MET A 10 7.93 2.18 6.29
CA MET A 10 8.35 0.92 6.91
C MET A 10 9.58 0.28 6.24
N GLY A 11 10.11 0.87 5.17
CA GLY A 11 11.22 0.31 4.39
C GLY A 11 10.86 -0.98 3.65
N LEU A 12 9.57 -1.26 3.47
CA LEU A 12 9.07 -2.46 2.77
C LEU A 12 9.05 -2.27 1.26
N LEU A 13 9.01 -1.01 0.80
CA LEU A 13 9.05 -0.65 -0.61
C LEU A 13 9.92 0.58 -0.81
N ASP A 14 10.83 0.52 -1.76
CA ASP A 14 11.64 1.67 -2.13
C ASP A 14 10.81 2.73 -2.89
N ARG A 15 11.11 4.01 -2.66
CA ARG A 15 10.40 5.14 -3.27
C ARG A 15 10.53 5.16 -4.80
N ASP A 16 11.67 4.77 -5.36
CA ASP A 16 11.90 4.72 -6.80
C ASP A 16 11.10 3.56 -7.41
N VAL A 17 11.11 2.39 -6.76
CA VAL A 17 10.31 1.22 -7.17
C VAL A 17 8.81 1.55 -7.16
N PHE A 18 8.33 2.19 -6.09
CA PHE A 18 6.94 2.65 -6.02
C PHE A 18 6.60 3.64 -7.13
N SER A 19 7.47 4.63 -7.37
CA SER A 19 7.26 5.63 -8.42
C SER A 19 7.15 4.98 -9.80
N ARG A 20 8.00 3.99 -10.11
CA ARG A 20 7.94 3.23 -11.36
C ARG A 20 6.65 2.44 -11.51
N ALA A 21 6.20 1.76 -10.45
CA ALA A 21 4.94 1.04 -10.46
C ALA A 21 3.75 1.99 -10.70
N MET A 22 3.81 3.21 -10.14
CA MET A 22 2.76 4.21 -10.32
C MET A 22 2.66 4.80 -11.73
N LEU A 23 3.73 4.74 -12.54
CA LEU A 23 3.66 5.14 -13.95
C LEU A 23 2.68 4.26 -14.75
N GLN A 24 2.63 2.97 -14.42
CA GLN A 24 1.79 1.97 -15.08
C GLN A 24 0.44 1.78 -14.38
N TYR A 25 0.32 2.15 -13.11
CA TYR A 25 -0.91 2.00 -12.36
C TYR A 25 -2.08 2.82 -12.94
N ARG A 26 -3.22 2.16 -13.14
CA ARG A 26 -4.48 2.77 -13.57
C ARG A 26 -5.58 2.27 -12.63
N PRO A 27 -6.13 3.11 -11.73
CA PRO A 27 -7.09 2.65 -10.73
C PRO A 27 -8.38 2.09 -11.32
N GLN A 28 -8.78 2.58 -12.51
CA GLN A 28 -9.97 2.11 -13.24
C GLN A 28 -9.81 0.69 -13.78
N HIS A 29 -8.58 0.24 -14.04
CA HIS A 29 -8.28 -1.09 -14.58
C HIS A 29 -7.73 -2.05 -13.52
N HIS A 30 -6.85 -1.57 -12.65
CA HIS A 30 -6.12 -2.38 -11.68
C HIS A 30 -6.78 -2.41 -10.30
N GLY A 31 -7.84 -1.61 -10.07
CA GLY A 31 -8.54 -1.58 -8.80
C GLY A 31 -7.70 -0.93 -7.70
N ARG A 32 -7.43 -1.67 -6.63
CA ARG A 32 -6.70 -1.15 -5.46
C ARG A 32 -5.19 -1.27 -5.67
N ILE A 33 -4.47 -0.23 -5.24
CA ILE A 33 -3.01 -0.17 -5.35
C ILE A 33 -2.30 -1.35 -4.68
N GLY A 34 -2.79 -1.82 -3.54
CA GLY A 34 -2.22 -2.97 -2.84
C GLY A 34 -2.33 -4.26 -3.63
N ASP A 35 -3.46 -4.50 -4.28
CA ASP A 35 -3.67 -5.68 -5.13
C ASP A 35 -2.82 -5.57 -6.41
N TYR A 36 -2.76 -4.38 -7.02
CA TYR A 36 -1.90 -4.10 -8.17
C TYR A 36 -0.41 -4.38 -7.90
N LEU A 37 0.12 -3.97 -6.75
CA LEU A 37 1.52 -4.19 -6.39
C LEU A 37 1.84 -5.68 -6.20
N VAL A 38 0.85 -6.48 -5.82
CA VAL A 38 0.98 -7.94 -5.69
C VAL A 38 0.92 -8.61 -7.06
N ASP A 39 -0.09 -8.26 -7.85
CA ASP A 39 -0.29 -8.80 -9.20
C ASP A 39 0.90 -8.48 -10.12
N SER A 40 1.47 -7.27 -9.99
CA SER A 40 2.66 -6.86 -10.74
C SER A 40 3.97 -7.46 -10.20
N GLY A 41 3.92 -8.29 -9.16
CA GLY A 41 5.10 -8.93 -8.55
C GLY A 41 6.04 -7.98 -7.81
N VAL A 42 5.63 -6.74 -7.55
CA VAL A 42 6.45 -5.72 -6.87
C VAL A 42 6.59 -6.05 -5.39
N LEU A 43 5.51 -6.52 -4.77
CA LEU A 43 5.50 -6.92 -3.36
C LEU A 43 4.70 -8.20 -3.16
N PRO A 44 5.11 -9.08 -2.22
CA PRO A 44 4.29 -10.22 -1.86
C PRO A 44 3.05 -9.77 -1.05
N ARG A 45 1.97 -10.55 -1.16
CA ARG A 45 0.70 -10.28 -0.46
C ARG A 45 0.88 -10.06 1.04
N ALA A 46 1.71 -10.87 1.69
CA ALA A 46 2.00 -10.78 3.12
C ALA A 46 2.59 -9.42 3.54
N THR A 47 3.34 -8.75 2.66
CA THR A 47 3.90 -7.41 2.93
C THR A 47 2.80 -6.35 2.92
N ILE A 48 1.86 -6.45 1.98
CA ILE A 48 0.69 -5.57 1.93
C ILE A 48 -0.16 -5.75 3.20
N GLU A 49 -0.40 -6.98 3.63
CA GLU A 49 -1.20 -7.27 4.82
C GLU A 49 -0.58 -6.70 6.10
N LYS A 50 0.75 -6.80 6.26
CA LYS A 50 1.47 -6.14 7.37
C LYS A 50 1.27 -4.62 7.38
N ALA A 51 1.34 -4.00 6.20
CA ALA A 51 1.13 -2.56 6.06
C ALA A 51 -0.31 -2.17 6.40
N VAL A 52 -1.31 -2.89 5.88
CA VAL A 52 -2.73 -2.65 6.18
C VAL A 52 -3.02 -2.83 7.67
N ALA A 53 -2.48 -3.86 8.32
CA ALA A 53 -2.64 -4.07 9.75
C ALA A 53 -2.11 -2.87 10.56
N ARG A 54 -0.93 -2.35 10.20
CA ARG A 54 -0.38 -1.15 10.85
C ARG A 54 -1.23 0.10 10.59
N GLN A 55 -1.74 0.26 9.37
CA GLN A 55 -2.64 1.37 9.03
C GLN A 55 -3.90 1.36 9.89
N HIS A 56 -4.48 0.18 10.11
CA HIS A 56 -5.70 0.00 10.92
C HIS A 56 -5.43 0.22 12.42
N SER A 57 -4.27 -0.18 12.94
CA SER A 57 -3.89 0.09 14.33
C SER A 57 -3.63 1.57 14.63
N HIS A 58 -3.23 2.34 13.62
CA HIS A 58 -3.00 3.80 13.73
C HIS A 58 -4.28 4.64 13.54
N TYR A 59 -5.39 3.99 13.17
CA TYR A 59 -6.71 4.58 13.12
C TYR A 59 -7.61 3.81 14.11
N PRO A 60 -7.43 4.01 15.43
CA PRO A 60 -8.55 3.71 16.32
C PRO A 60 -9.71 4.54 15.78
N ALA A 61 -10.84 3.89 15.53
CA ALA A 61 -12.07 4.60 15.26
C ALA A 61 -12.26 5.60 16.40
N GLU A 62 -12.01 6.87 16.12
CA GLU A 62 -12.45 7.97 16.96
C GLU A 62 -13.97 7.90 16.89
N LEU A 63 -14.55 7.15 17.83
CA LEU A 63 -15.98 7.10 18.07
C LEU A 63 -16.46 8.55 18.25
N PRO A 64 -17.35 9.07 17.39
CA PRO A 64 -18.05 10.30 17.75
C PRO A 64 -18.87 9.99 19.01
N ALA A 65 -18.67 10.82 20.03
CA ALA A 65 -19.39 10.78 21.30
C ALA A 65 -20.90 11.03 21.13
#